data_AF-A0A1B9D9M9-F1
#
_entry.id   AF-A0A1B9D9M9-F1
#
_cell.length_a   1.000
_cell.length_b   1.000
_cell.length_c   1.000
_cell.angle_alpha   90.00
_cell.angle_beta   90.00
_cell.angle_gamma   90.00
#
_symmetry.space_group_name_H-M   'P 1'
#
loop_
_entity.id
_entity.type
_entity.pdbx_description
1 polymer ?
#
loop_
_entity_poly.entity_id
_entity_poly.type
_entity_poly.pdbx_seq_one_letter_code
_entity_poly.pdbx_strand_id
1 'polypeptide(L)'
;MRFLYVAAAVGMAVAVPMAASQAHAETGVNGYVRCLGGDAKPPPPGVSAENWFPSVHVIATDIDGAVPPDQVVQRLVEMGVKPEDAAKQVQCFIANQPH
;
A
#
# COMPACT_ATOMS: atom_id res chain seq x y z
N MET A 1 2.55 34.20 49.12
CA MET A 1 2.85 35.01 47.91
C MET A 1 2.76 34.10 46.70
N ARG A 2 1.96 34.48 45.70
CA ARG A 2 1.62 33.74 44.49
C ARG A 2 2.43 34.34 43.34
N PHE A 3 3.10 33.53 42.54
CA PHE A 3 3.61 33.94 41.23
C PHE A 3 3.21 32.89 40.19
N LEU A 4 2.75 33.39 39.05
CA LEU A 4 2.13 32.67 37.94
C LEU A 4 3.03 32.73 36.70
N TYR A 5 2.73 31.84 35.74
CA TYR A 5 3.01 31.89 34.28
C TYR A 5 4.46 31.59 33.82
N VAL A 6 4.76 30.94 32.68
CA VAL A 6 4.13 29.99 31.72
C VAL A 6 5.16 29.70 30.61
N ALA A 7 5.09 28.52 29.99
CA ALA A 7 5.54 28.10 28.64
C ALA A 7 7.02 28.20 28.21
N ALA A 8 7.55 27.08 27.72
CA ALA A 8 7.60 26.79 26.27
C ALA A 8 8.08 25.35 26.03
N ALA A 9 7.17 24.47 25.57
CA ALA A 9 7.55 23.16 25.04
C ALA A 9 7.91 23.35 23.56
N VAL A 10 9.20 23.28 23.22
CA VAL A 10 9.67 23.25 21.83
C VAL A 10 9.73 21.78 21.41
N GLY A 11 8.59 21.25 20.95
CA GLY A 11 8.55 19.98 20.24
C GLY A 11 8.99 20.21 18.80
N MET A 12 10.25 19.89 18.48
CA MET A 12 10.71 19.85 17.09
C MET A 12 10.09 18.63 16.41
N ALA A 13 8.99 18.83 15.69
CA ALA A 13 8.50 17.85 14.74
C ALA A 13 9.45 17.82 13.55
N VAL A 14 10.33 16.81 13.50
CA VAL A 14 11.11 16.51 12.30
C VAL A 14 10.15 15.91 11.28
N ALA A 15 9.60 16.77 10.43
CA ALA A 15 8.88 16.34 9.24
C ALA A 15 9.90 15.68 8.30
N VAL A 16 9.95 14.35 8.31
CA VAL A 16 10.62 13.60 7.26
C VAL A 16 9.84 13.86 5.98
N PRO A 17 10.44 14.42 4.92
CA PRO A 17 9.75 14.56 3.66
C PRO A 17 9.58 13.15 3.11
N MET A 18 8.37 12.60 3.25
CA MET A 18 7.96 11.44 2.47
C MET A 18 8.05 11.90 1.02
N ALA A 19 8.96 11.30 0.27
CA ALA A 19 9.18 11.59 -1.14
C ALA A 19 7.87 11.35 -1.91
N ALA A 20 7.07 12.39 -2.06
CA ALA A 20 5.90 12.39 -2.92
C ALA A 20 6.38 12.55 -4.36
N SER A 21 6.86 11.45 -4.96
CA SER A 21 6.95 11.34 -6.41
C SER A 21 5.54 11.14 -6.98
N GLN A 22 4.70 12.17 -6.94
CA GLN A 22 3.41 12.20 -7.65
C GLN A 22 3.50 13.12 -8.86
N ALA A 23 4.27 12.69 -9.86
CA ALA A 23 4.13 13.18 -11.23
C ALA A 23 3.24 12.16 -11.97
N HIS A 24 1.92 12.37 -11.94
CA HIS A 24 0.90 11.57 -12.65
C HIS A 24 1.17 10.05 -12.62
N ALA A 25 1.23 9.46 -11.43
CA ALA A 25 1.33 8.01 -11.32
C ALA A 25 0.04 7.41 -11.89
N GLU A 26 0.15 6.69 -13.00
CA GLU A 26 -0.90 5.79 -13.49
C GLU A 26 -1.44 5.01 -12.28
N THR A 27 -2.68 5.27 -11.84
CA THR A 27 -3.32 4.50 -10.78
C THR A 27 -3.89 3.20 -11.34
N GLY A 28 -4.48 2.37 -10.49
CA GLY A 28 -5.02 1.08 -10.89
C GLY A 28 -3.91 0.11 -11.29
N VAL A 29 -4.21 -0.76 -12.27
CA VAL A 29 -3.38 -1.92 -12.60
C VAL A 29 -1.97 -1.54 -13.06
N ASN A 30 -1.83 -0.46 -13.82
CA ASN A 30 -0.52 -0.02 -14.30
C ASN A 30 0.36 0.52 -13.16
N GLY A 31 -0.24 1.25 -12.22
CA GLY A 31 0.43 1.72 -11.01
C GLY A 31 0.87 0.57 -10.12
N TYR A 32 -0.02 -0.40 -9.93
CA TYR A 32 0.27 -1.63 -9.19
C TYR A 32 1.48 -2.36 -9.78
N VAL A 33 1.50 -2.60 -11.09
CA VAL A 33 2.61 -3.26 -11.79
C VAL A 33 3.92 -2.48 -11.66
N ARG A 34 3.87 -1.15 -11.82
CA ARG A 34 5.05 -0.29 -11.66
C ARG A 34 5.60 -0.34 -10.23
N CYS A 35 4.71 -0.37 -9.24
CA CYS A 35 5.09 -0.48 -7.83
C CYS A 35 5.71 -1.84 -7.48
N LEU A 36 5.17 -2.94 -8.03
CA LEU A 36 5.79 -4.26 -7.90
C LEU A 36 7.18 -4.30 -8.53
N GLY A 37 7.34 -3.67 -9.70
CA GLY A 37 8.60 -3.66 -10.45
C GLY A 37 9.04 -5.05 -10.92
N GLY A 38 10.31 -5.17 -11.29
CA GLY A 38 10.87 -6.43 -11.79
C GLY A 38 10.18 -6.88 -13.09
N ASP A 39 9.77 -8.14 -13.13
CA ASP A 39 9.14 -8.76 -14.30
C ASP A 39 7.61 -8.62 -14.36
N ALA A 40 7.00 -7.92 -13.40
CA ALA A 40 5.57 -7.67 -13.38
C ALA A 40 5.13 -6.96 -14.68
N LYS A 41 4.06 -7.46 -15.30
CA LYS A 41 3.52 -6.93 -16.55
C LYS A 41 2.03 -6.68 -16.38
N PRO A 42 1.45 -5.66 -17.04
CA PRO A 42 0.02 -5.47 -17.05
C PRO A 42 -0.69 -6.68 -17.68
N PRO A 43 -1.97 -6.91 -17.33
CA PRO A 43 -2.75 -7.99 -17.93
C PRO A 43 -2.87 -7.77 -19.44
N PRO A 44 -2.88 -8.86 -20.25
CA PRO A 44 -3.20 -8.78 -21.66
C PRO A 44 -4.58 -8.14 -21.89
N PRO A 45 -4.82 -7.54 -23.07
CA PRO A 45 -6.15 -7.03 -23.42
C PRO A 45 -7.24 -8.09 -23.25
N GLY A 46 -8.34 -7.73 -22.58
CA GLY A 46 -9.46 -8.63 -22.31
C GLY A 46 -9.30 -9.53 -21.08
N VAL A 47 -8.16 -9.47 -20.37
CA VAL A 47 -7.95 -10.17 -19.10
C VAL A 47 -8.09 -9.19 -17.95
N SER A 48 -8.89 -9.54 -16.93
CA SER A 48 -9.03 -8.70 -15.72
C SER A 48 -7.81 -8.83 -14.81
N ALA A 49 -7.60 -7.82 -13.95
CA ALA A 49 -6.46 -7.79 -13.04
C ALA A 49 -6.51 -8.94 -12.01
N GLU A 50 -7.71 -9.30 -11.55
CA GLU A 50 -7.96 -10.36 -10.57
C GLU A 50 -7.59 -11.74 -11.13
N ASN A 51 -7.83 -11.96 -12.43
CA ASN A 51 -7.46 -13.20 -13.11
C ASN A 51 -5.97 -13.28 -13.42
N TRP A 52 -5.35 -12.13 -13.69
CA TRP A 52 -3.93 -12.05 -14.01
C TRP A 52 -3.04 -12.09 -12.76
N PHE A 53 -3.53 -11.54 -11.65
CA PHE A 53 -2.87 -11.53 -10.35
C PHE A 53 -3.79 -12.17 -9.30
N PRO A 54 -3.67 -13.48 -9.02
CA PRO A 54 -4.54 -14.16 -8.06
C PRO A 54 -4.56 -13.49 -6.67
N SER A 55 -3.42 -12.97 -6.20
CA SER A 55 -3.35 -12.22 -4.94
C SER A 55 -4.19 -10.95 -4.94
N VAL A 56 -4.37 -10.27 -6.08
CA VAL A 56 -5.17 -9.03 -6.18
C VAL A 56 -6.62 -9.32 -5.80
N HIS A 57 -7.18 -10.46 -6.22
CA HIS A 57 -8.53 -10.85 -5.82
C HIS A 57 -8.66 -11.00 -4.29
N VAL A 58 -7.69 -11.65 -3.66
CA VAL A 58 -7.68 -11.84 -2.20
C VAL A 58 -7.52 -10.50 -1.48
N ILE A 59 -6.57 -9.68 -1.90
CA ILE A 59 -6.32 -8.37 -1.29
C ILE A 59 -7.56 -7.48 -1.43
N ALA A 60 -8.16 -7.39 -2.61
CA ALA A 60 -9.37 -6.59 -2.83
C ALA A 60 -10.51 -7.04 -1.91
N THR A 61 -10.79 -8.35 -1.90
CA THR A 61 -11.86 -8.93 -1.06
C THR A 61 -11.66 -8.62 0.42
N ASP A 62 -10.43 -8.76 0.92
CA ASP A 62 -10.12 -8.55 2.33
C ASP A 62 -10.12 -7.07 2.72
N ILE A 63 -9.56 -6.20 1.88
CA ILE A 63 -9.54 -4.75 2.13
C ILE A 63 -10.97 -4.18 2.07
N ASP A 64 -11.79 -4.59 1.10
CA ASP A 64 -13.20 -4.20 1.01
C ASP A 64 -14.01 -4.75 2.19
N GLY A 65 -13.59 -5.90 2.75
CA GLY A 65 -14.10 -6.50 3.98
C GLY A 65 -13.56 -5.86 5.27
N ALA A 66 -12.79 -4.77 5.18
CA ALA A 66 -12.16 -4.07 6.29
C ALA A 66 -11.19 -4.95 7.13
N VAL A 67 -10.61 -5.98 6.53
CA VAL A 67 -9.52 -6.75 7.14
C VAL A 67 -8.26 -5.86 7.20
N PRO A 68 -7.58 -5.76 8.36
CA PRO A 68 -6.35 -4.98 8.48
C PRO A 68 -5.26 -5.44 7.49
N PRO A 69 -4.52 -4.53 6.83
CA PRO A 69 -3.54 -4.89 5.81
C PRO A 69 -2.48 -5.90 6.25
N ASP A 70 -2.04 -5.85 7.51
CA ASP A 70 -1.10 -6.80 8.11
C ASP A 70 -1.67 -8.23 8.18
N GLN A 71 -2.97 -8.37 8.43
CA GLN A 71 -3.65 -9.67 8.38
C GLN A 71 -3.79 -10.18 6.95
N VAL A 72 -3.99 -9.29 5.97
CA VAL A 72 -3.97 -9.66 4.54
C VAL A 72 -2.59 -10.18 4.14
N VAL A 73 -1.52 -9.50 4.57
CA VAL A 73 -0.13 -9.98 4.35
C VAL A 73 0.05 -11.38 4.93
N GLN A 74 -0.36 -11.59 6.19
CA GLN A 74 -0.25 -12.90 6.84
C GLN A 74 -1.02 -13.99 6.07
N ARG A 75 -2.22 -13.69 5.57
CA ARG A 75 -3.00 -14.63 4.76
C ARG A 75 -2.30 -14.98 3.44
N LEU A 76 -1.73 -14.00 2.74
CA LEU A 76 -0.94 -14.26 1.52
C LEU A 76 0.24 -15.20 1.82
N VAL A 77 0.90 -15.00 2.96
CA VAL A 77 2.00 -15.88 3.40
C VAL A 77 1.52 -17.30 3.67
N GLU A 78 0.38 -17.47 4.33
CA GLU A 78 -0.24 -18.77 4.58
C GLU A 78 -0.63 -19.51 3.28
N MET A 79 -0.90 -18.77 2.21
CA MET A 79 -1.13 -19.30 0.87
C MET A 79 0.16 -19.58 0.07
N GLY A 80 1.34 -19.36 0.68
CA GLY A 80 2.63 -19.67 0.10
C GLY A 80 3.32 -18.51 -0.65
N VAL A 81 2.80 -17.28 -0.55
CA VAL A 81 3.51 -16.09 -1.04
C VAL A 81 4.67 -15.80 -0.09
N LYS A 82 5.83 -15.42 -0.62
CA LYS A 82 6.97 -15.01 0.23
C LYS A 82 6.59 -13.79 1.07
N PRO A 83 6.99 -13.70 2.36
CA PRO A 83 6.63 -12.58 3.23
C PRO A 83 6.92 -11.19 2.66
N GLU A 84 8.09 -11.02 2.06
CA GLU A 84 8.50 -9.76 1.42
C GLU A 84 7.63 -9.40 0.21
N ASP A 85 7.25 -10.40 -0.60
CA ASP A 85 6.40 -10.21 -1.77
C ASP A 85 4.95 -9.94 -1.35
N ALA A 86 4.46 -10.62 -0.32
CA ALA A 86 3.13 -10.40 0.24
C ALA A 86 2.97 -8.97 0.77
N ALA A 87 3.93 -8.49 1.57
CA ALA A 87 3.95 -7.12 2.07
C ALA A 87 3.98 -6.11 0.92
N LYS A 88 4.83 -6.35 -0.09
CA LYS A 88 4.94 -5.47 -1.26
C LYS A 88 3.65 -5.45 -2.07
N GLN A 89 3.01 -6.59 -2.30
CA GLN A 89 1.74 -6.67 -3.04
C GLN A 89 0.64 -5.89 -2.34
N VAL A 90 0.46 -6.04 -1.02
CA VAL A 90 -0.55 -5.29 -0.25
C VAL A 90 -0.26 -3.79 -0.27
N GLN A 91 0.99 -3.39 -0.04
CA GLN A 91 1.39 -1.98 -0.08
C GLN A 91 1.13 -1.36 -1.46
N CYS A 92 1.53 -2.04 -2.53
CA CYS A 92 1.33 -1.58 -3.89
C CYS A 92 -0.13 -1.54 -4.29
N PHE A 93 -0.95 -2.47 -3.80
CA PHE A 93 -2.40 -2.47 -4.06
C PHE A 93 -3.05 -1.23 -3.44
N ILE A 94 -2.83 -0.99 -2.14
CA ILE A 94 -3.42 0.15 -1.42
C ILE A 94 -2.98 1.49 -2.04
N ALA A 95 -1.70 1.62 -2.38
CA ALA A 95 -1.15 2.85 -2.96
C ALA A 95 -1.68 3.17 -4.37
N ASN A 96 -2.27 2.19 -5.06
CA ASN A 96 -2.73 2.33 -6.43
C ASN A 96 -4.21 1.99 -6.61
N GLN A 97 -5.01 1.97 -5.54
CA GLN A 97 -6.45 1.85 -5.68
C GLN A 97 -7.01 3.03 -6.50
N PRO A 98 -7.90 2.77 -7.47
CA PRO A 98 -8.62 3.85 -8.14
C PRO A 98 -9.50 4.58 -7.12
N HIS A 99 -9.37 5.91 -7.06
CA HIS A 99 -10.21 6.80 -6.25
C HIS A 99 -11.50 7.19 -6.98
#